data_AF-L5M1H6-F1
#
_entry.id   AF-L5M1H6-F1
#
_cell.length_a   1.000
_cell.length_b   1.000
_cell.length_c   1.000
_cell.angle_alpha   90.00
_cell.angle_beta   90.00
_cell.angle_gamma   90.00
#
_symmetry.space_group_name_H-M   'P 1'
#
loop_
_entity.id
_entity.type
_entity.pdbx_description
1 polymer ?
#
loop_
_entity_poly.entity_id
_entity_poly.type
_entity_poly.pdbx_seq_one_letter_code
_entity_poly.pdbx_strand_id
1 'polypeptide(L)'
;MSWTSRPISSAEYVLLSHTLEEATRPLHQFFLDTTGFSFQDCNTRCLTFTDVAPQGLASGERRTWFILQRFVEGFFLHPTGLELLLDHSSMNAQDWAVEQVWYNGKFYQSPEELARKYDAGEPRGHFPSPMTVKGPHPVQPQGPRYRLEGNAVLYGGWSFAFRLRSSTGLQVLNLHFGGERIAYEVSLQDAASLYGGHTPAGMQTKYSDVGWGLGTVTHELAPGIDCPETATFLDALHYYDTDDPVHYPRALCVFEMPTGVPIRRHFDSDFDGGFNFYAGLQGQVLVLRTTSTVYNYDYIWDFIF
;
A
#
# COMPACT_ATOMS: atom_id res chain seq x y z
N MET A 1 -15.27 -3.15 19.97
CA MET A 1 -13.83 -3.46 19.87
C MET A 1 -13.24 -3.41 21.26
N SER A 2 -12.23 -4.23 21.56
CA SER A 2 -11.47 -4.12 22.81
C SER A 2 -10.37 -3.06 22.67
N TRP A 3 -9.77 -2.62 23.78
CA TRP A 3 -8.67 -1.65 23.77
C TRP A 3 -7.51 -2.10 22.87
N THR A 4 -7.17 -3.39 22.89
CA THR A 4 -6.03 -3.95 22.13
C THR A 4 -6.37 -4.36 20.70
N SER A 5 -7.66 -4.41 20.33
CA SER A 5 -8.09 -4.66 18.94
C SER A 5 -8.26 -3.38 18.10
N ARG A 6 -7.85 -2.21 18.61
CA ARG A 6 -7.91 -0.95 17.86
C ARG A 6 -6.72 -0.86 16.88
N PRO A 7 -6.88 -0.20 15.72
CA PRO A 7 -5.76 0.21 14.88
C PRO A 7 -4.69 0.97 15.69
N ILE A 8 -3.44 0.89 15.27
CA ILE A 8 -2.41 1.81 15.74
C ILE A 8 -2.70 3.22 15.21
N SER A 9 -2.35 4.24 15.99
CA SER A 9 -2.47 5.66 15.59
C SER A 9 -1.11 6.31 15.41
N SER A 10 -1.08 7.42 14.69
CA SER A 10 0.07 8.32 14.54
C SER A 10 0.59 8.78 15.90
N ALA A 11 -0.30 9.06 16.85
CA ALA A 11 0.06 9.40 18.22
C ALA A 11 0.73 8.21 18.96
N GLU A 12 0.26 6.98 18.75
CA GLU A 12 0.88 5.77 19.30
C GLU A 12 2.25 5.50 18.64
N TYR A 13 2.41 5.74 17.34
CA TYR A 13 3.69 5.68 16.65
C TYR A 13 4.72 6.70 17.16
N VAL A 14 4.31 7.93 17.46
CA VAL A 14 5.20 8.95 18.06
C VAL A 14 5.71 8.47 19.42
N LEU A 15 4.83 7.90 20.25
CA LEU A 15 5.22 7.32 21.54
C LEU A 15 6.13 6.10 21.38
N LEU A 16 5.83 5.22 20.42
CA LEU A 16 6.66 4.04 20.12
C LEU A 16 8.06 4.45 19.64
N SER A 17 8.16 5.48 18.81
CA SER A 17 9.45 6.03 18.36
C SER A 17 10.29 6.50 19.54
N HIS A 18 9.69 7.25 20.48
CA HIS A 18 10.37 7.70 21.70
C HIS A 18 10.76 6.52 22.60
N THR A 19 9.88 5.53 22.81
CA THR A 19 10.19 4.35 23.64
C THR A 19 11.30 3.50 23.02
N LEU A 20 11.31 3.32 21.70
CA LEU A 20 12.39 2.62 20.99
C LEU A 20 13.70 3.41 21.03
N GLU A 21 13.67 4.73 20.90
CA GLU A 21 14.85 5.58 21.03
C GLU A 21 15.50 5.46 22.42
N GLU A 22 14.72 5.52 23.50
CA GLU A 22 15.25 5.38 24.87
C GLU A 22 15.68 3.93 25.17
N ALA A 23 14.86 2.93 24.83
CA ALA A 23 15.20 1.53 25.07
C ALA A 23 16.45 1.08 24.30
N THR A 24 16.75 1.70 23.15
CA THR A 24 17.95 1.40 22.35
C THR A 24 19.14 2.32 22.64
N ARG A 25 19.06 3.22 23.63
CA ARG A 25 20.20 4.03 24.12
C ARG A 25 21.47 3.20 24.42
N PRO A 26 21.40 1.99 25.01
CA PRO A 26 22.59 1.14 25.19
C PRO A 26 23.25 0.66 23.89
N LEU A 27 22.53 0.69 22.77
CA LEU A 27 22.99 0.27 21.44
C LEU A 27 23.50 1.42 20.56
N HIS A 28 23.55 2.66 21.07
CA HIS A 28 23.95 3.84 20.29
C HIS A 28 25.27 3.63 19.51
N GLN A 29 26.35 3.24 20.20
CA GLN A 29 27.65 3.01 19.56
C GLN A 29 27.60 1.83 18.57
N PHE A 30 26.92 0.75 18.96
CA PHE A 30 26.67 -0.41 18.08
C PHE A 30 25.99 0.02 16.77
N PHE A 31 25.01 0.92 16.79
CA PHE A 31 24.35 1.41 15.58
C PHE A 31 25.28 2.21 14.66
N LEU A 32 26.08 3.10 15.25
CA LEU A 32 27.09 3.86 14.50
C LEU A 32 28.11 2.92 13.84
N ASP A 33 28.57 1.90 14.56
CA ASP A 33 29.58 0.95 14.07
C ASP A 33 29.03 -0.05 13.03
N THR A 34 27.75 -0.43 13.12
CA THR A 34 27.09 -1.43 12.24
C THR A 34 26.50 -0.86 10.97
N THR A 35 25.92 0.33 11.08
CA THR A 35 25.08 0.91 10.01
C THR A 35 25.59 2.28 9.57
N GLY A 36 26.28 2.99 10.46
CA GLY A 36 26.56 4.41 10.36
C GLY A 36 25.32 5.29 10.52
N PHE A 37 24.24 4.79 11.13
CA PHE A 37 22.97 5.49 11.40
C PHE A 37 22.68 5.39 12.92
N SER A 38 21.80 6.24 13.45
CA SER A 38 21.38 6.22 14.86
C SER A 38 19.90 6.58 15.00
N PHE A 39 19.27 6.23 16.13
CA PHE A 39 17.99 6.86 16.53
C PHE A 39 18.24 8.24 17.14
N GLN A 40 19.18 8.31 18.09
CA GLN A 40 19.51 9.52 18.84
C GLN A 40 20.40 10.47 18.04
N ASP A 41 20.18 11.77 18.20
CA ASP A 41 20.95 12.86 17.59
C ASP A 41 21.12 12.77 16.06
N CYS A 42 20.20 12.06 15.39
CA CYS A 42 20.24 11.84 13.96
C CYS A 42 19.68 13.05 13.19
N ASN A 43 20.33 13.40 12.07
CA ASN A 43 19.85 14.46 11.17
C ASN A 43 19.55 13.91 9.76
N THR A 44 20.57 13.34 9.11
CA THR A 44 20.47 12.80 7.74
C THR A 44 20.70 11.28 7.66
N ARG A 45 20.95 10.64 8.80
CA ARG A 45 21.28 9.22 8.93
C ARG A 45 20.54 8.60 10.10
N CYS A 46 19.21 8.71 10.06
CA CYS A 46 18.30 8.19 11.08
C CYS A 46 17.99 6.71 10.89
N LEU A 47 17.98 5.94 11.96
CA LEU A 47 17.30 4.65 11.97
C LEU A 47 15.78 4.88 11.95
N THR A 48 15.07 3.92 11.38
CA THR A 48 13.60 3.86 11.37
C THR A 48 13.17 2.41 11.63
N PHE A 49 11.88 2.16 11.70
CA PHE A 49 11.31 0.83 11.90
C PHE A 49 10.09 0.57 11.00
N THR A 50 9.89 -0.70 10.68
CA THR A 50 8.60 -1.26 10.24
C THR A 50 8.06 -2.11 11.38
N ASP A 51 6.83 -1.86 11.82
CA ASP A 51 6.14 -2.77 12.74
C ASP A 51 5.41 -3.89 11.98
N VAL A 52 5.16 -5.03 12.62
CA VAL A 52 4.42 -6.15 12.02
C VAL A 52 3.21 -6.57 12.84
N ALA A 53 2.14 -6.99 12.14
CA ALA A 53 0.91 -7.51 12.74
C ALA A 53 0.77 -9.03 12.48
N PRO A 54 0.00 -9.78 13.31
CA PRO A 54 -0.72 -9.34 14.49
C PRO A 54 0.19 -9.09 15.70
N GLN A 55 -0.28 -8.20 16.57
CA GLN A 55 0.45 -7.68 17.73
C GLN A 55 0.36 -8.63 18.95
N GLY A 56 0.81 -9.87 18.79
CA GLY A 56 0.84 -10.89 19.83
C GLY A 56 0.47 -12.29 19.34
N LEU A 57 0.35 -13.23 20.28
CA LEU A 57 0.03 -14.64 20.01
C LEU A 57 -1.39 -15.04 20.49
N ALA A 58 -2.01 -14.21 21.32
CA ALA A 58 -3.35 -14.45 21.88
C ALA A 58 -4.22 -13.18 21.86
N SER A 59 -5.55 -13.38 21.93
CA SER A 59 -6.50 -12.27 22.05
C SER A 59 -6.29 -11.52 23.37
N GLY A 60 -6.23 -10.19 23.29
CA GLY A 60 -5.97 -9.32 24.43
C GLY A 60 -4.55 -8.77 24.49
N GLU A 61 -3.59 -9.38 23.77
CA GLU A 61 -2.21 -8.88 23.68
C GLU A 61 -2.08 -7.65 22.75
N ARG A 62 -1.02 -6.85 22.96
CA ARG A 62 -0.59 -5.77 22.05
C ARG A 62 0.94 -5.64 22.07
N ARG A 63 1.59 -6.68 21.54
CA ARG A 63 3.05 -6.89 21.57
C ARG A 63 3.57 -7.03 20.16
N THR A 64 4.45 -6.14 19.75
CA THR A 64 4.75 -5.92 18.34
C THR A 64 6.24 -6.12 18.06
N TRP A 65 6.54 -6.87 17.00
CA TRP A 65 7.90 -6.95 16.47
C TRP A 65 8.14 -5.76 15.52
N PHE A 66 9.25 -5.07 15.75
CA PHE A 66 9.73 -3.93 14.97
C PHE A 66 11.01 -4.31 14.23
N ILE A 67 11.01 -4.23 12.89
CA ILE A 67 12.16 -4.46 12.02
C ILE A 67 12.91 -3.14 11.88
N LEU A 68 14.15 -3.07 12.36
CA LEU A 68 14.93 -1.83 12.34
C LEU A 68 15.65 -1.66 11.00
N GLN A 69 15.52 -0.49 10.38
CA GLN A 69 16.00 -0.17 9.05
C GLN A 69 16.80 1.14 9.04
N ARG A 70 17.61 1.35 8.01
CA ARG A 70 18.24 2.65 7.73
C ARG A 70 17.25 3.52 6.96
N PHE A 71 16.95 4.72 7.45
CA PHE A 71 16.03 5.64 6.77
C PHE A 71 16.72 6.28 5.55
N VAL A 72 16.53 5.66 4.40
CA VAL A 72 17.02 6.06 3.08
C VAL A 72 15.90 5.92 2.04
N GLU A 73 16.13 6.33 0.80
CA GLU A 73 15.21 6.04 -0.31
C GLU A 73 14.96 4.52 -0.40
N GLY A 74 13.69 4.11 -0.40
CA GLY A 74 13.32 2.69 -0.41
C GLY A 74 13.65 1.92 0.88
N PHE A 75 13.73 2.59 2.04
CA PHE A 75 14.18 2.04 3.34
C PHE A 75 13.62 0.66 3.75
N PHE A 76 12.43 0.27 3.27
CA PHE A 76 11.87 -1.08 3.42
C PHE A 76 12.86 -2.19 3.02
N LEU A 77 13.72 -1.92 2.04
CA LEU A 77 14.75 -2.82 1.50
C LEU A 77 16.10 -2.73 2.24
N HIS A 78 16.20 -1.90 3.29
CA HIS A 78 17.44 -1.64 4.05
C HIS A 78 17.36 -2.06 5.54
N PRO A 79 16.92 -3.29 5.87
CA PRO A 79 16.94 -3.78 7.24
C PRO A 79 18.37 -3.87 7.77
N THR A 80 18.52 -3.59 9.07
CA THR A 80 19.80 -3.65 9.81
C THR A 80 20.16 -5.06 10.28
N GLY A 81 19.20 -6.00 10.21
CA GLY A 81 19.30 -7.32 10.82
C GLY A 81 18.96 -7.34 12.32
N LEU A 82 18.49 -6.23 12.88
CA LEU A 82 17.94 -6.11 14.24
C LEU A 82 16.41 -6.06 14.19
N GLU A 83 15.77 -6.82 15.08
CA GLU A 83 14.34 -6.78 15.34
C GLU A 83 14.10 -6.70 16.86
N LEU A 84 13.08 -5.95 17.29
CA LEU A 84 12.76 -5.71 18.70
C LEU A 84 11.29 -6.07 18.96
N LEU A 85 11.01 -6.89 19.97
CA LEU A 85 9.65 -7.13 20.48
C LEU A 85 9.37 -6.14 21.61
N LEU A 86 8.31 -5.36 21.49
CA LEU A 86 7.91 -4.37 22.49
C LEU A 86 6.43 -4.54 22.85
N ASP A 87 6.13 -4.55 24.15
CA ASP A 87 4.74 -4.51 24.67
C ASP A 87 4.30 -3.05 24.84
N HIS A 88 3.22 -2.69 24.13
CA HIS A 88 2.58 -1.36 24.19
C HIS A 88 1.08 -1.46 24.56
N SER A 89 0.71 -2.49 25.33
CA SER A 89 -0.65 -2.73 25.79
C SER A 89 -1.12 -1.73 26.86
N SER A 90 -0.23 -1.23 27.72
CA SER A 90 -0.56 -0.21 28.73
C SER A 90 -1.03 1.09 28.07
N MET A 91 -2.00 1.75 28.68
CA MET A 91 -2.41 3.12 28.30
C MET A 91 -1.36 4.18 28.67
N ASN A 92 -0.40 3.83 29.53
CA ASN A 92 0.71 4.68 29.93
C ASN A 92 1.99 4.22 29.24
N ALA A 93 2.52 5.05 28.34
CA ALA A 93 3.70 4.72 27.54
C ALA A 93 5.00 4.57 28.37
N GLN A 94 5.01 5.01 29.63
CA GLN A 94 6.13 4.79 30.56
C GLN A 94 6.22 3.33 31.05
N ASP A 95 5.16 2.54 30.88
CA ASP A 95 5.16 1.10 31.24
C ASP A 95 5.60 0.21 30.06
N TRP A 96 5.82 0.79 28.87
CA TRP A 96 6.16 0.04 27.66
C TRP A 96 7.63 -0.41 27.70
N ALA A 97 7.89 -1.65 27.30
CA ALA A 97 9.21 -2.25 27.40
C ALA A 97 9.53 -3.16 26.21
N VAL A 98 10.82 -3.22 25.86
CA VAL A 98 11.34 -4.23 24.93
C VAL A 98 11.47 -5.57 25.68
N GLU A 99 10.66 -6.55 25.31
CA GLU A 99 10.63 -7.89 25.91
C GLU A 99 11.68 -8.84 25.31
N GLN A 100 12.11 -8.59 24.07
CA GLN A 100 13.03 -9.47 23.35
C GLN A 100 13.78 -8.70 22.26
N VAL A 101 15.06 -9.06 22.07
CA VAL A 101 15.89 -8.54 20.99
C VAL A 101 16.32 -9.70 20.11
N TRP A 102 16.13 -9.58 18.79
CA TRP A 102 16.67 -10.52 17.81
C TRP A 102 17.68 -9.80 16.91
N TYR A 103 18.88 -10.35 16.79
CA TYR A 103 19.91 -9.79 15.92
C TYR A 103 20.65 -10.89 15.17
N ASN A 104 20.68 -10.78 13.84
CA ASN A 104 21.45 -11.63 12.93
C ASN A 104 21.39 -13.14 13.26
N GLY A 105 20.17 -13.66 13.44
CA GLY A 105 19.90 -15.07 13.71
C GLY A 105 19.94 -15.49 15.18
N LYS A 106 20.13 -14.58 16.15
CA LYS A 106 20.21 -14.88 17.59
C LYS A 106 19.27 -14.02 18.42
N PHE A 107 18.74 -14.60 19.49
CA PHE A 107 17.97 -13.89 20.51
C PHE A 107 18.86 -13.39 21.65
N TYR A 108 18.50 -12.25 22.22
CA TYR A 108 19.16 -11.55 23.31
C TYR A 108 18.07 -11.01 24.25
N GLN A 109 18.26 -11.16 25.56
CA GLN A 109 17.24 -10.81 26.56
C GLN A 109 16.99 -9.30 26.65
N SER A 110 17.96 -8.47 26.27
CA SER A 110 17.83 -7.01 26.29
C SER A 110 18.84 -6.32 25.37
N PRO A 111 18.64 -5.02 25.04
CA PRO A 111 19.60 -4.21 24.30
C PRO A 111 21.01 -4.18 24.93
N GLU A 112 21.11 -4.16 26.27
CA GLU A 112 22.37 -4.21 27.01
C GLU A 112 23.10 -5.55 26.88
N GLU A 113 22.39 -6.66 26.58
CA GLU A 113 23.04 -7.94 26.28
C GLU A 113 23.68 -7.95 24.89
N LEU A 114 22.99 -7.40 23.88
CA LEU A 114 23.50 -7.29 22.52
C LEU A 114 24.70 -6.33 22.43
N ALA A 115 24.63 -5.17 23.10
CA ALA A 115 25.69 -4.16 23.14
C ALA A 115 27.06 -4.72 23.57
N ARG A 116 27.08 -5.81 24.36
CA ARG A 116 28.30 -6.45 24.89
C ARG A 116 28.99 -7.44 23.93
N LYS A 117 28.46 -7.71 22.73
CA LYS A 117 28.73 -8.97 21.99
C LYS A 117 29.12 -8.88 20.51
N TYR A 118 29.33 -7.69 19.91
CA TYR A 118 29.07 -7.53 18.46
C TYR A 118 30.22 -7.71 17.42
N ASP A 119 31.30 -6.93 17.44
CA ASP A 119 32.35 -6.73 16.38
C ASP A 119 32.22 -7.40 14.97
N ALA A 120 32.19 -6.53 13.93
CA ALA A 120 32.61 -6.67 12.50
C ALA A 120 31.55 -6.84 11.36
N GLY A 121 31.54 -5.88 10.40
CA GLY A 121 30.74 -5.83 9.14
C GLY A 121 31.47 -6.32 7.86
N GLU A 122 31.13 -6.03 6.59
CA GLU A 122 30.06 -5.26 5.90
C GLU A 122 29.90 -5.77 4.41
N PRO A 123 28.84 -5.41 3.60
CA PRO A 123 28.53 -6.04 2.29
C PRO A 123 28.52 -5.13 1.00
N ARG A 124 27.92 -5.63 -0.10
CA ARG A 124 27.89 -5.10 -1.50
C ARG A 124 26.47 -4.61 -1.90
N GLY A 125 26.13 -4.03 -3.07
CA GLY A 125 26.81 -3.77 -4.37
C GLY A 125 25.94 -2.87 -5.31
N HIS A 126 26.08 -2.88 -6.65
CA HIS A 126 25.32 -1.97 -7.57
C HIS A 126 24.99 -2.55 -8.98
N PHE A 127 23.90 -2.06 -9.62
CA PHE A 127 23.36 -2.43 -10.97
C PHE A 127 22.61 -1.20 -11.62
N PRO A 128 22.05 -1.21 -12.86
CA PRO A 128 22.68 -0.60 -14.03
C PRO A 128 21.82 0.45 -14.81
N SER A 129 22.28 0.85 -16.00
CA SER A 129 21.97 2.10 -16.75
C SER A 129 20.67 2.16 -17.60
N PRO A 130 20.21 3.38 -18.03
CA PRO A 130 18.83 3.64 -18.50
C PRO A 130 18.61 3.76 -20.04
N MET A 131 17.33 3.93 -20.44
CA MET A 131 16.85 4.26 -21.80
C MET A 131 16.38 5.73 -21.90
N THR A 132 16.29 6.28 -23.12
CA THR A 132 16.19 7.75 -23.36
C THR A 132 14.99 8.25 -24.20
N VAL A 133 14.00 7.41 -24.54
CA VAL A 133 12.86 7.80 -25.40
C VAL A 133 11.52 7.63 -24.68
N LYS A 134 10.59 8.59 -24.82
CA LYS A 134 9.23 8.47 -24.28
C LYS A 134 8.42 7.43 -25.07
N GLY A 135 7.64 6.62 -24.35
CA GLY A 135 6.71 5.64 -24.93
C GLY A 135 5.45 6.27 -25.54
N PRO A 136 4.60 5.44 -26.19
CA PRO A 136 3.30 5.89 -26.71
C PRO A 136 2.32 6.25 -25.58
N HIS A 137 1.41 7.18 -25.83
CA HIS A 137 0.36 7.61 -24.91
C HIS A 137 -0.99 7.74 -25.64
N PRO A 138 -2.13 7.51 -24.96
CA PRO A 138 -3.46 7.67 -25.55
C PRO A 138 -3.86 9.16 -25.65
N VAL A 139 -4.75 9.46 -26.60
CA VAL A 139 -5.34 10.80 -26.79
C VAL A 139 -6.86 10.69 -26.97
N GLN A 140 -7.62 11.66 -26.43
CA GLN A 140 -9.09 11.63 -26.40
C GLN A 140 -9.68 12.93 -26.99
N PRO A 141 -9.57 13.15 -28.32
CA PRO A 141 -9.85 14.45 -28.95
C PRO A 141 -11.32 14.88 -28.94
N GLN A 142 -12.26 13.95 -28.71
CA GLN A 142 -13.70 14.24 -28.64
C GLN A 142 -14.23 14.34 -27.20
N GLY A 143 -13.34 14.26 -26.20
CA GLY A 143 -13.72 14.16 -24.79
C GLY A 143 -14.25 12.76 -24.39
N PRO A 144 -14.68 12.59 -23.12
CA PRO A 144 -15.16 11.31 -22.61
C PRO A 144 -16.42 10.81 -23.31
N ARG A 145 -16.48 9.49 -23.57
CA ARG A 145 -17.71 8.82 -24.07
C ARG A 145 -18.63 8.34 -22.95
N TYR A 146 -18.15 8.32 -21.71
CA TYR A 146 -18.94 8.13 -20.51
C TYR A 146 -19.47 9.48 -19.98
N ARG A 147 -20.52 9.43 -19.16
CA ARG A 147 -20.97 10.57 -18.33
C ARG A 147 -20.70 10.26 -16.88
N LEU A 148 -20.22 11.26 -16.15
CA LEU A 148 -19.95 11.21 -14.72
C LEU A 148 -20.61 12.42 -14.06
N GLU A 149 -21.48 12.19 -13.08
CA GLU A 149 -22.14 13.24 -12.31
C GLU A 149 -22.14 12.84 -10.83
N GLY A 150 -21.39 13.58 -10.01
CA GLY A 150 -21.11 13.18 -8.62
C GLY A 150 -20.41 11.83 -8.58
N ASN A 151 -21.10 10.80 -8.07
CA ASN A 151 -20.63 9.42 -8.04
C ASN A 151 -21.40 8.47 -8.98
N ALA A 152 -22.25 8.99 -9.88
CA ALA A 152 -23.02 8.22 -10.85
C ALA A 152 -22.32 8.21 -12.21
N VAL A 153 -22.24 7.03 -12.84
CA VAL A 153 -21.54 6.79 -14.11
C VAL A 153 -22.48 6.13 -15.12
N LEU A 154 -22.48 6.64 -16.35
CA LEU A 154 -23.18 6.06 -17.50
C LEU A 154 -22.17 5.82 -18.64
N TYR A 155 -22.11 4.60 -19.17
CA TYR A 155 -21.19 4.24 -20.26
C TYR A 155 -21.81 3.18 -21.18
N GLY A 156 -22.26 3.59 -22.36
CA GLY A 156 -22.93 2.69 -23.31
C GLY A 156 -24.18 2.05 -22.70
N GLY A 157 -24.14 0.73 -22.49
CA GLY A 157 -25.20 0.00 -21.80
C GLY A 157 -25.11 0.03 -20.26
N TRP A 158 -23.96 0.42 -19.69
CA TRP A 158 -23.68 0.41 -18.26
C TRP A 158 -24.24 1.63 -17.53
N SER A 159 -24.76 1.40 -16.33
CA SER A 159 -25.12 2.43 -15.36
C SER A 159 -24.79 1.96 -13.94
N PHE A 160 -24.04 2.74 -13.17
CA PHE A 160 -23.68 2.41 -11.80
C PHE A 160 -23.40 3.65 -10.95
N ALA A 161 -23.40 3.47 -9.63
CA ALA A 161 -22.80 4.41 -8.69
C ALA A 161 -21.51 3.81 -8.12
N PHE A 162 -20.59 4.62 -7.60
CA PHE A 162 -19.42 4.15 -6.87
C PHE A 162 -19.25 4.86 -5.53
N ARG A 163 -18.38 4.33 -4.68
CA ARG A 163 -17.82 5.05 -3.53
C ARG A 163 -16.45 4.51 -3.15
N LEU A 164 -15.68 5.35 -2.49
CA LEU A 164 -14.49 4.96 -1.74
C LEU A 164 -14.86 4.92 -0.25
N ARG A 165 -14.82 3.74 0.37
CA ARG A 165 -15.14 3.57 1.79
C ARG A 165 -13.84 3.57 2.59
N SER A 166 -13.58 4.63 3.36
CA SER A 166 -12.36 4.85 4.16
C SER A 166 -11.76 3.58 4.80
N SER A 167 -12.57 2.75 5.45
CA SER A 167 -12.07 1.53 6.12
C SER A 167 -11.68 0.38 5.17
N THR A 168 -12.25 0.26 3.97
CA THR A 168 -12.15 -0.96 3.14
C THR A 168 -11.84 -0.74 1.65
N GLY A 169 -11.90 0.49 1.13
CA GLY A 169 -11.58 0.82 -0.26
C GLY A 169 -12.77 0.88 -1.21
N LEU A 170 -12.52 0.54 -2.48
CA LEU A 170 -13.41 0.83 -3.62
C LEU A 170 -14.66 -0.06 -3.66
N GLN A 171 -15.80 0.53 -4.02
CA GLN A 171 -17.07 -0.17 -4.17
C GLN A 171 -17.85 0.37 -5.38
N VAL A 172 -18.49 -0.53 -6.13
CA VAL A 172 -19.48 -0.21 -7.19
C VAL A 172 -20.85 -0.69 -6.72
N LEU A 173 -21.87 0.16 -6.89
CA LEU A 173 -23.22 -0.03 -6.35
C LEU A 173 -24.28 0.13 -7.44
N ASN A 174 -25.38 -0.59 -7.28
CA ASN A 174 -26.58 -0.56 -8.12
C ASN A 174 -26.22 -0.67 -9.61
N LEU A 175 -25.36 -1.64 -9.95
CA LEU A 175 -24.81 -1.89 -11.28
C LEU A 175 -25.89 -2.45 -12.20
N HIS A 176 -26.12 -1.78 -13.32
CA HIS A 176 -27.04 -2.18 -14.38
C HIS A 176 -26.34 -2.28 -15.73
N PHE A 177 -26.86 -3.16 -16.59
CA PHE A 177 -26.58 -3.17 -18.03
C PHE A 177 -27.89 -3.23 -18.80
N GLY A 178 -28.05 -2.40 -19.84
CA GLY A 178 -29.27 -2.39 -20.67
C GLY A 178 -30.56 -1.99 -19.93
N GLY A 179 -30.44 -1.40 -18.73
CA GLY A 179 -31.57 -1.05 -17.87
C GLY A 179 -31.93 -2.13 -16.82
N GLU A 180 -31.28 -3.30 -16.83
CA GLU A 180 -31.51 -4.38 -15.86
C GLU A 180 -30.36 -4.46 -14.83
N ARG A 181 -30.69 -4.72 -13.56
CA ARG A 181 -29.69 -4.79 -12.47
C ARG A 181 -28.92 -6.11 -12.52
N ILE A 182 -27.60 -6.01 -12.60
CA ILE A 182 -26.68 -7.16 -12.50
C ILE A 182 -26.28 -7.39 -11.04
N ALA A 183 -25.85 -6.34 -10.33
CA ALA A 183 -25.38 -6.44 -8.95
C ALA A 183 -25.87 -5.25 -8.11
N TYR A 184 -26.19 -5.51 -6.83
CA TYR A 184 -26.49 -4.44 -5.89
C TYR A 184 -25.21 -3.77 -5.36
N GLU A 185 -24.19 -4.56 -5.04
CA GLU A 185 -22.88 -4.08 -4.60
C GLU A 185 -21.80 -5.08 -5.08
N VAL A 186 -20.67 -4.55 -5.54
CA VAL A 186 -19.41 -5.28 -5.69
C VAL A 186 -18.35 -4.43 -5.00
N SER A 187 -17.68 -4.96 -3.99
CA SER A 187 -16.85 -4.16 -3.09
C SER A 187 -15.64 -4.90 -2.54
N LEU A 188 -14.55 -4.14 -2.37
CA LEU A 188 -13.39 -4.60 -1.62
C LEU A 188 -13.77 -4.78 -0.14
N GLN A 189 -13.42 -5.94 0.41
CA GLN A 189 -13.74 -6.34 1.78
C GLN A 189 -12.51 -6.39 2.68
N ASP A 190 -11.38 -6.90 2.19
CA ASP A 190 -10.07 -6.85 2.84
C ASP A 190 -8.96 -7.12 1.81
N ALA A 191 -7.71 -6.80 2.17
CA ALA A 191 -6.49 -7.24 1.49
C ALA A 191 -5.56 -7.83 2.56
N ALA A 192 -4.98 -9.01 2.29
CA ALA A 192 -4.24 -9.76 3.28
C ALA A 192 -2.95 -10.35 2.73
N SER A 193 -1.86 -10.16 3.48
CA SER A 193 -0.51 -10.62 3.12
C SER A 193 0.03 -11.51 4.23
N LEU A 194 0.13 -12.82 3.95
CA LEU A 194 0.52 -13.86 4.91
C LEU A 194 1.95 -14.31 4.61
N TYR A 195 2.89 -14.04 5.52
CA TYR A 195 4.30 -14.34 5.33
C TYR A 195 4.75 -15.59 6.09
N GLY A 196 5.86 -16.14 5.62
CA GLY A 196 6.79 -16.92 6.44
C GLY A 196 8.17 -16.27 6.37
N GLY A 197 8.95 -16.39 7.43
CA GLY A 197 10.28 -15.80 7.52
C GLY A 197 11.18 -16.61 8.45
N HIS A 198 12.49 -16.39 8.31
CA HIS A 198 13.50 -16.94 9.23
C HIS A 198 13.73 -16.02 10.45
N THR A 199 13.26 -14.77 10.37
CA THR A 199 13.28 -13.80 11.47
C THR A 199 11.95 -13.82 12.24
N PRO A 200 11.93 -13.44 13.53
CA PRO A 200 10.71 -13.36 14.33
C PRO A 200 9.61 -12.51 13.72
N ALA A 201 9.94 -11.32 13.22
CA ALA A 201 8.97 -10.46 12.55
C ALA A 201 8.41 -11.15 11.30
N GLY A 202 9.29 -11.66 10.41
CA GLY A 202 8.87 -12.28 9.15
C GLY A 202 8.02 -13.56 9.31
N MET A 203 8.15 -14.31 10.41
CA MET A 203 7.24 -15.44 10.71
C MET A 203 5.95 -14.99 11.42
N GLN A 204 5.96 -13.83 12.08
CA GLN A 204 4.79 -13.25 12.71
C GLN A 204 3.86 -12.59 11.69
N THR A 205 4.40 -11.92 10.66
CA THR A 205 3.65 -11.06 9.73
C THR A 205 2.48 -11.76 9.01
N LYS A 206 1.26 -11.32 9.34
CA LYS A 206 -0.02 -11.68 8.71
C LYS A 206 -0.87 -10.40 8.66
N TYR A 207 -0.67 -9.58 7.64
CA TYR A 207 -1.39 -8.31 7.51
C TYR A 207 -2.83 -8.51 7.06
N SER A 208 -3.70 -7.63 7.54
CA SER A 208 -5.09 -7.40 7.11
C SER A 208 -5.24 -5.89 7.02
N ASP A 209 -5.26 -5.38 5.80
CA ASP A 209 -5.04 -3.96 5.49
C ASP A 209 -6.24 -3.08 5.85
N VAL A 210 -7.41 -3.68 6.07
CA VAL A 210 -8.56 -3.00 6.68
C VAL A 210 -8.26 -2.54 8.11
N GLY A 211 -7.36 -3.24 8.82
CA GLY A 211 -6.83 -2.78 10.10
C GLY A 211 -6.06 -1.46 10.02
N TRP A 212 -5.59 -1.11 8.81
CA TRP A 212 -4.74 0.03 8.48
C TRP A 212 -5.45 1.13 7.68
N GLY A 213 -6.78 1.03 7.50
CA GLY A 213 -7.52 1.98 6.69
C GLY A 213 -7.22 1.81 5.19
N LEU A 214 -7.40 0.60 4.66
CA LEU A 214 -7.20 0.25 3.25
C LEU A 214 -7.80 1.26 2.25
N GLY A 215 -8.90 1.94 2.60
CA GLY A 215 -9.56 2.96 1.77
C GLY A 215 -9.24 4.41 2.12
N THR A 216 -8.24 4.70 2.97
CA THR A 216 -7.76 6.07 3.30
C THR A 216 -6.33 6.35 2.86
N VAL A 217 -5.60 5.33 2.41
CA VAL A 217 -4.23 5.45 1.86
C VAL A 217 -4.25 5.62 0.34
N THR A 218 -5.19 6.42 -0.13
CA THR A 218 -5.62 6.62 -1.52
C THR A 218 -4.95 7.86 -2.11
N HIS A 219 -3.61 7.82 -2.15
CA HIS A 219 -2.76 8.96 -2.51
C HIS A 219 -2.91 9.41 -3.98
N GLU A 220 -2.34 10.59 -4.29
CA GLU A 220 -2.53 11.28 -5.56
C GLU A 220 -2.06 10.46 -6.77
N LEU A 221 -3.00 10.06 -7.63
CA LEU A 221 -2.71 9.36 -8.88
C LEU A 221 -2.01 10.30 -9.87
N ALA A 222 -0.81 9.92 -10.33
CA ALA A 222 0.02 10.68 -11.25
C ALA A 222 -0.50 10.55 -12.71
N PRO A 223 -0.94 11.66 -13.36
CA PRO A 223 -1.42 11.61 -14.73
C PRO A 223 -0.32 11.20 -15.72
N GLY A 224 -0.66 10.26 -16.61
CA GLY A 224 0.27 9.65 -17.56
C GLY A 224 1.06 8.46 -17.01
N ILE A 225 0.95 8.16 -15.71
CA ILE A 225 1.59 7.00 -15.05
C ILE A 225 0.51 6.07 -14.48
N ASP A 226 -0.19 6.50 -13.43
CA ASP A 226 -1.18 5.65 -12.73
C ASP A 226 -2.51 5.58 -13.47
N CYS A 227 -2.85 6.65 -14.18
CA CYS A 227 -3.97 6.70 -15.12
C CYS A 227 -3.56 7.48 -16.38
N PRO A 228 -4.19 7.24 -17.54
CA PRO A 228 -3.96 8.05 -18.74
C PRO A 228 -4.09 9.56 -18.48
N GLU A 229 -3.31 10.38 -19.20
CA GLU A 229 -3.43 11.85 -19.16
C GLU A 229 -4.86 12.33 -19.52
N THR A 230 -5.62 11.50 -20.22
CA THR A 230 -7.01 11.74 -20.65
C THR A 230 -8.07 11.33 -19.61
N ALA A 231 -7.67 10.85 -18.43
CA ALA A 231 -8.59 10.42 -17.38
C ALA A 231 -9.29 11.61 -16.69
N THR A 232 -10.51 11.39 -16.21
CA THR A 232 -11.14 12.29 -15.24
C THR A 232 -10.69 11.87 -13.85
N PHE A 233 -9.83 12.68 -13.23
CA PHE A 233 -9.38 12.49 -11.85
C PHE A 233 -10.39 13.07 -10.87
N LEU A 234 -10.51 12.43 -9.72
CA LEU A 234 -11.48 12.76 -8.66
C LEU A 234 -10.78 12.76 -7.31
N ASP A 235 -11.11 13.78 -6.53
CA ASP A 235 -10.60 13.93 -5.17
C ASP A 235 -11.45 13.16 -4.16
N ALA A 236 -10.86 12.82 -3.01
CA ALA A 236 -11.56 12.27 -1.86
C ALA A 236 -11.36 13.13 -0.61
N LEU A 237 -12.22 12.90 0.39
CA LEU A 237 -12.08 13.43 1.74
C LEU A 237 -12.11 12.24 2.71
N HIS A 238 -11.10 12.13 3.56
CA HIS A 238 -11.02 11.09 4.58
C HIS A 238 -10.88 11.72 5.96
N TYR A 239 -11.49 11.05 6.95
CA TYR A 239 -11.34 11.35 8.38
C TYR A 239 -10.97 10.03 9.05
N TYR A 240 -9.68 9.82 9.27
CA TYR A 240 -9.11 8.59 9.80
C TYR A 240 -7.78 8.97 10.45
N ASP A 241 -7.70 8.83 11.77
CA ASP A 241 -6.53 9.20 12.56
C ASP A 241 -6.05 10.66 12.36
N THR A 242 -7.00 11.58 12.14
CA THR A 242 -6.76 13.00 11.89
C THR A 242 -7.67 13.87 12.75
N ASP A 243 -7.22 15.06 13.14
CA ASP A 243 -8.04 16.02 13.90
C ASP A 243 -9.18 16.61 13.04
N ASP A 244 -8.90 16.86 11.75
CA ASP A 244 -9.80 17.43 10.74
C ASP A 244 -9.95 16.51 9.51
N PRO A 245 -10.98 16.68 8.66
CA PRO A 245 -11.08 15.98 7.38
C PRO A 245 -9.95 16.37 6.42
N VAL A 246 -9.20 15.38 5.95
CA VAL A 246 -8.06 15.58 5.04
C VAL A 246 -8.50 15.38 3.59
N HIS A 247 -8.05 16.29 2.72
CA HIS A 247 -8.27 16.24 1.27
C HIS A 247 -7.19 15.41 0.58
N TYR A 248 -7.64 14.48 -0.26
CA TYR A 248 -6.79 13.59 -1.07
C TYR A 248 -7.02 13.94 -2.54
N PRO A 249 -6.14 14.76 -3.15
CA PRO A 249 -6.26 15.11 -4.56
C PRO A 249 -6.09 13.86 -5.43
N ARG A 250 -6.88 13.73 -6.49
CA ARG A 250 -6.81 12.64 -7.48
C ARG A 250 -6.80 11.22 -6.87
N ALA A 251 -7.48 10.99 -5.75
CA ALA A 251 -7.60 9.69 -5.10
C ALA A 251 -8.26 8.60 -5.99
N LEU A 252 -9.10 9.00 -6.95
CA LEU A 252 -9.65 8.11 -7.97
C LEU A 252 -9.46 8.68 -9.37
N CYS A 253 -9.53 7.80 -10.37
CA CYS A 253 -9.65 8.22 -11.77
C CYS A 253 -10.68 7.35 -12.51
N VAL A 254 -11.38 7.97 -13.47
CA VAL A 254 -12.28 7.30 -14.41
C VAL A 254 -11.76 7.55 -15.81
N PHE A 255 -11.61 6.50 -16.61
CA PHE A 255 -11.12 6.65 -17.98
C PHE A 255 -11.61 5.55 -18.91
N GLU A 256 -11.69 5.88 -20.19
CA GLU A 256 -11.84 4.89 -21.25
C GLU A 256 -10.46 4.60 -21.85
N MET A 257 -10.16 3.34 -22.14
CA MET A 257 -8.92 2.97 -22.82
C MET A 257 -9.12 1.90 -23.91
N PRO A 258 -8.35 1.98 -25.02
CA PRO A 258 -8.28 0.90 -25.99
C PRO A 258 -7.54 -0.29 -25.38
N THR A 259 -8.12 -1.48 -25.50
CA THR A 259 -7.51 -2.73 -24.97
C THR A 259 -6.37 -3.27 -25.82
N GLY A 260 -6.09 -2.65 -26.97
CA GLY A 260 -5.14 -3.14 -27.98
C GLY A 260 -5.64 -4.34 -28.82
N VAL A 261 -6.83 -4.88 -28.51
CA VAL A 261 -7.41 -6.07 -29.16
C VAL A 261 -8.90 -5.82 -29.51
N PRO A 262 -9.42 -6.24 -30.68
CA PRO A 262 -10.84 -6.10 -30.98
C PRO A 262 -11.71 -7.00 -30.08
N ILE A 263 -12.86 -6.49 -29.61
CA ILE A 263 -13.90 -7.28 -28.90
C ILE A 263 -14.37 -8.45 -29.77
N ARG A 264 -14.51 -8.20 -31.08
CA ARG A 264 -14.78 -9.23 -32.08
C ARG A 264 -14.21 -8.83 -33.43
N ARG A 265 -13.67 -9.80 -34.17
CA ARG A 265 -13.35 -9.63 -35.59
C ARG A 265 -13.66 -10.89 -36.38
N HIS A 266 -14.20 -10.71 -37.58
CA HIS A 266 -14.35 -11.77 -38.57
C HIS A 266 -13.88 -11.26 -39.94
N PHE A 267 -13.28 -12.15 -40.71
CA PHE A 267 -12.87 -11.95 -42.10
C PHE A 267 -13.34 -13.22 -42.81
N ASP A 268 -14.34 -13.06 -43.66
CA ASP A 268 -14.95 -14.16 -44.41
C ASP A 268 -14.30 -14.20 -45.80
N SER A 269 -13.46 -15.20 -46.03
CA SER A 269 -12.74 -15.36 -47.30
C SER A 269 -13.63 -16.04 -48.34
N ASP A 270 -13.53 -15.63 -49.60
CA ASP A 270 -14.13 -16.38 -50.72
C ASP A 270 -13.32 -17.63 -51.12
N PHE A 271 -12.11 -17.78 -50.56
CA PHE A 271 -11.12 -18.82 -50.88
C PHE A 271 -10.59 -18.78 -52.33
N ASP A 272 -10.84 -17.72 -53.09
CA ASP A 272 -10.36 -17.48 -54.47
C ASP A 272 -9.48 -16.20 -54.55
N GLY A 273 -8.88 -15.82 -53.42
CA GLY A 273 -7.96 -14.67 -53.30
C GLY A 273 -8.61 -13.35 -52.88
N GLY A 274 -9.91 -13.34 -52.57
CA GLY A 274 -10.65 -12.19 -52.06
C GLY A 274 -11.37 -12.47 -50.74
N PHE A 275 -12.49 -11.78 -50.53
CA PHE A 275 -13.29 -11.85 -49.30
C PHE A 275 -14.74 -11.39 -49.52
N ASN A 276 -15.68 -12.05 -48.84
CA ASN A 276 -17.10 -11.68 -48.85
C ASN A 276 -17.35 -10.45 -47.97
N PHE A 277 -16.83 -10.46 -46.74
CA PHE A 277 -16.90 -9.33 -45.82
C PHE A 277 -15.83 -9.37 -44.73
N TYR A 278 -15.52 -8.19 -44.18
CA TYR A 278 -14.80 -8.04 -42.93
C TYR A 278 -15.72 -7.30 -41.94
N ALA A 279 -15.76 -7.77 -40.69
CA ALA A 279 -16.49 -7.13 -39.61
C ALA A 279 -15.62 -7.09 -38.35
N GLY A 280 -15.31 -5.89 -37.88
CA GLY A 280 -14.52 -5.68 -36.66
C GLY A 280 -15.23 -4.74 -35.67
N LEU A 281 -14.95 -4.92 -34.39
CA LEU A 281 -15.29 -3.97 -33.33
C LEU A 281 -14.04 -3.77 -32.46
N GLN A 282 -13.48 -2.56 -32.46
CA GLN A 282 -12.32 -2.21 -31.63
C GLN A 282 -12.67 -2.40 -30.14
N GLY A 283 -11.74 -2.98 -29.37
CA GLY A 283 -11.91 -3.11 -27.93
C GLY A 283 -11.62 -1.79 -27.22
N GLN A 284 -12.59 -1.39 -26.40
CA GLN A 284 -12.58 -0.22 -25.54
C GLN A 284 -13.21 -0.66 -24.22
N VAL A 285 -12.63 -0.28 -23.10
CA VAL A 285 -13.17 -0.54 -21.75
C VAL A 285 -13.19 0.74 -20.94
N LEU A 286 -14.16 0.86 -20.06
CA LEU A 286 -14.16 1.88 -19.01
C LEU A 286 -13.48 1.30 -17.77
N VAL A 287 -12.59 2.07 -17.15
CA VAL A 287 -11.92 1.73 -15.90
C VAL A 287 -12.28 2.79 -14.85
N LEU A 288 -12.74 2.33 -13.69
CA LEU A 288 -12.76 3.10 -12.44
C LEU A 288 -11.63 2.56 -11.56
N ARG A 289 -10.66 3.43 -11.22
CA ARG A 289 -9.44 3.08 -10.49
C ARG A 289 -9.27 3.91 -9.22
N THR A 290 -8.71 3.29 -8.19
CA THR A 290 -8.08 3.93 -7.03
C THR A 290 -6.85 3.11 -6.62
N THR A 291 -5.99 3.65 -5.76
CA THR A 291 -4.87 2.94 -5.15
C THR A 291 -5.05 2.78 -3.64
N SER A 292 -4.27 1.87 -3.05
CA SER A 292 -4.05 1.80 -1.62
C SER A 292 -2.56 1.60 -1.34
N THR A 293 -1.87 2.64 -0.88
CA THR A 293 -0.45 2.57 -0.48
C THR A 293 -0.35 2.54 1.04
N VAL A 294 -0.64 1.38 1.64
CA VAL A 294 -0.70 1.22 3.10
C VAL A 294 0.65 1.55 3.74
N TYR A 295 1.74 1.10 3.10
CA TYR A 295 3.11 1.31 3.56
C TYR A 295 4.12 1.05 2.42
N ASN A 296 4.47 -0.21 2.19
CA ASN A 296 5.47 -0.63 1.21
C ASN A 296 4.87 -1.30 -0.06
N TYR A 297 3.54 -1.44 -0.10
CA TYR A 297 2.79 -1.98 -1.24
C TYR A 297 1.86 -0.91 -1.78
N ASP A 298 1.89 -0.73 -3.09
CA ASP A 298 0.93 0.05 -3.87
C ASP A 298 -0.06 -0.92 -4.52
N TYR A 299 -1.24 -1.09 -3.94
CA TYR A 299 -2.31 -1.86 -4.57
C TYR A 299 -3.07 -0.97 -5.56
N ILE A 300 -3.33 -1.47 -6.77
CA ILE A 300 -4.19 -0.83 -7.78
C ILE A 300 -5.52 -1.57 -7.84
N TRP A 301 -6.62 -0.87 -7.59
CA TRP A 301 -7.97 -1.45 -7.55
C TRP A 301 -8.80 -0.95 -8.74
N ASP A 302 -9.07 -1.85 -9.69
CA ASP A 302 -9.85 -1.57 -10.89
C ASP A 302 -11.23 -2.24 -10.87
N PHE A 303 -12.26 -1.48 -11.23
CA PHE A 303 -13.48 -2.02 -11.82
C PHE A 303 -13.50 -1.68 -13.32
N ILE A 304 -13.67 -2.70 -14.16
CA ILE A 304 -13.55 -2.61 -15.63
C ILE A 304 -14.89 -3.02 -16.27
N PHE A 305 -15.37 -2.23 -17.24
CA PHE A 305 -16.70 -2.35 -17.88
C PHE A 305 -16.65 -2.24 -19.42
#